data_AF-A0A0Q8M795-F1
#
_entry.id   AF-A0A0Q8M795-F1
#
_cell.length_a   1.000
_cell.length_b   1.000
_cell.length_c   1.000
_cell.angle_alpha   90.00
_cell.angle_beta   90.00
_cell.angle_gamma   90.00
#
_symmetry.space_group_name_H-M   'P 1'
#
loop_
_entity.id
_entity.type
_entity.pdbx_description
1 polymer ?
#
loop_
_entity_poly.entity_id
_entity_poly.type
_entity_poly.pdbx_seq_one_letter_code
_entity_poly.pdbx_strand_id
1 'polypeptide(L)'
;MSMLMVALLASACSKKEETAKSGEPATAAPATTTMPAELAEGPKPGKWRMTTEMASMPKPITMEVCLPKTSFKEMQTAQQQAGVTCTEQTMTRQGADYVGHAVCTHSGGKMTVDSRFSGDFSTRYTTESKTVMDPAPTPAMREMTMKITAERLGDC
;
A
#
# COMPACT_ATOMS: atom_id res chain seq x y z
N MET A 1 39.48 45.26 -41.79
CA MET A 1 40.09 44.13 -42.51
C MET A 1 41.13 43.50 -41.60
N SER A 2 41.18 42.16 -41.56
CA SER A 2 42.13 41.29 -40.85
C SER A 2 41.87 40.98 -39.37
N MET A 3 41.01 39.97 -39.19
CA MET A 3 41.09 38.99 -38.11
C MET A 3 42.43 38.23 -38.18
N LEU A 4 43.12 38.11 -37.05
CA LEU A 4 44.15 37.09 -36.84
C LEU A 4 43.49 35.77 -36.43
N MET A 5 43.86 34.68 -37.10
CA MET A 5 43.71 33.32 -36.61
C MET A 5 44.67 33.07 -35.44
N VAL A 6 44.19 32.37 -34.39
CA VAL A 6 45.03 31.46 -33.60
C VAL A 6 44.23 30.18 -33.35
N ALA A 7 44.83 29.07 -33.74
CA ALA A 7 44.28 27.73 -33.66
C ALA A 7 44.76 26.99 -32.40
N LEU A 8 43.99 25.93 -32.09
CA LEU A 8 44.34 24.72 -31.31
C LEU A 8 44.34 24.82 -29.78
N LEU A 9 43.47 24.03 -29.15
CA LEU A 9 43.87 22.86 -28.36
C LEU A 9 42.71 21.84 -28.34
N ALA A 10 43.07 20.59 -28.66
CA ALA A 10 42.20 19.42 -28.61
C ALA A 10 42.22 18.77 -27.22
N SER A 11 41.19 17.96 -26.95
CA SER A 11 41.14 16.84 -26.00
C SER A 11 40.57 17.09 -24.60
N ALA A 12 39.25 16.96 -24.46
CA ALA A 12 38.65 16.06 -23.48
C ALA A 12 37.19 15.79 -23.88
N CYS A 13 36.84 14.50 -23.97
CA CYS A 13 35.51 14.03 -24.33
C CYS A 13 34.42 14.65 -23.44
N SER A 14 33.44 15.29 -24.07
CA SER A 14 32.07 15.33 -23.56
C SER A 14 31.17 15.33 -24.77
N LYS A 15 30.71 14.13 -25.13
CA LYS A 15 29.72 13.94 -26.18
C LYS A 15 28.43 14.60 -25.70
N LYS A 16 28.19 15.79 -26.25
CA LYS A 16 26.92 16.50 -26.20
C LYS A 16 25.94 15.72 -27.07
N GLU A 17 25.23 14.77 -26.47
CA GLU A 17 23.95 14.33 -27.00
C GLU A 17 22.87 15.21 -26.36
N GLU A 18 22.42 16.12 -27.21
CA GLU A 18 21.12 16.76 -27.17
C GLU A 18 20.04 15.70 -26.93
N THR A 19 19.17 15.89 -25.93
CA THR A 19 17.70 15.84 -26.05
C THR A 19 17.05 15.89 -24.66
N ALA A 20 15.92 16.61 -24.60
CA ALA A 20 14.89 16.64 -23.56
C ALA A 20 15.15 17.48 -22.30
N LYS A 21 14.94 18.79 -22.43
CA LYS A 21 14.21 19.55 -21.40
C LYS A 21 13.25 20.56 -22.05
N SER A 22 12.03 20.12 -22.27
CA SER A 22 10.80 20.89 -22.12
C SER A 22 9.69 19.86 -22.20
N GLY A 23 9.09 19.49 -21.07
CA GLY A 23 7.90 20.23 -20.68
C GLY A 23 6.68 19.63 -21.39
N GLU A 24 6.47 18.33 -21.21
CA GLU A 24 5.14 17.74 -21.36
C GLU A 24 4.66 17.50 -19.92
N PRO A 25 3.46 17.93 -19.53
CA PRO A 25 2.87 17.38 -18.32
C PRO A 25 2.75 15.90 -18.63
N ALA A 26 3.62 15.09 -18.01
CA ALA A 26 3.31 13.70 -17.81
C ALA A 26 1.95 13.74 -17.12
N THR A 27 0.89 13.52 -17.91
CA THR A 27 -0.33 12.94 -17.41
C THR A 27 0.20 11.74 -16.67
N ALA A 28 0.31 11.86 -15.34
CA ALA A 28 0.47 10.73 -14.48
C ALA A 28 -0.74 9.88 -14.82
N ALA A 29 -0.55 8.93 -15.74
CA ALA A 29 -1.49 7.87 -15.94
C ALA A 29 -1.80 7.38 -14.52
N PRO A 30 -3.07 7.36 -14.10
CA PRO A 30 -3.39 6.87 -12.77
C PRO A 30 -2.69 5.52 -12.66
N ALA A 31 -1.78 5.38 -11.69
CA ALA A 31 -1.15 4.10 -11.42
C ALA A 31 -2.32 3.14 -11.20
N THR A 32 -2.60 2.31 -12.20
CA THR A 32 -3.61 1.28 -12.08
C THR A 32 -3.06 0.34 -11.04
N THR A 33 -3.57 0.46 -9.81
CA THR A 33 -3.35 -0.50 -8.74
C THR A 33 -3.87 -1.84 -9.24
N THR A 34 -3.00 -2.60 -9.90
CA THR A 34 -3.34 -3.95 -10.35
C THR A 34 -3.26 -4.82 -9.12
N MET A 35 -4.39 -4.94 -8.42
CA MET A 35 -4.49 -5.91 -7.34
C MET A 35 -4.38 -7.31 -7.94
N PRO A 36 -3.54 -8.18 -7.39
CA PRO A 36 -3.49 -9.58 -7.80
C PRO A 36 -4.88 -10.19 -7.73
N ALA A 37 -5.30 -10.94 -8.77
CA ALA A 37 -6.66 -11.49 -8.88
C ALA A 37 -7.08 -12.26 -7.62
N GLU A 38 -6.17 -13.05 -7.07
CA GLU A 38 -6.36 -13.82 -5.84
C GLU A 38 -6.69 -12.95 -4.62
N LEU A 39 -6.09 -11.75 -4.54
CA LEU A 39 -6.37 -10.79 -3.48
C LEU A 39 -7.61 -9.93 -3.80
N ALA A 40 -7.92 -9.75 -5.09
CA ALA A 40 -9.07 -8.99 -5.54
C ALA A 40 -10.40 -9.67 -5.18
N GLU A 41 -10.43 -11.01 -5.21
CA GLU A 41 -11.60 -11.83 -4.82
C GLU A 41 -11.84 -11.86 -3.30
N GLY A 42 -10.81 -11.53 -2.50
CA GLY A 42 -10.88 -11.57 -1.05
C GLY A 42 -10.88 -12.99 -0.46
N PRO A 43 -10.98 -13.13 0.87
CA PRO A 43 -11.04 -14.43 1.52
C PRO A 43 -12.30 -15.22 1.14
N LYS A 44 -12.18 -16.55 1.14
CA LYS A 44 -13.32 -17.44 0.86
C LYS A 44 -14.48 -17.13 1.81
N PRO A 45 -15.71 -16.95 1.31
CA PRO A 45 -16.87 -16.68 2.15
C PRO A 45 -17.07 -17.73 3.24
N GLY A 46 -17.61 -17.30 4.38
CA GLY A 46 -17.94 -18.18 5.50
C GLY A 46 -17.64 -17.56 6.86
N LYS A 47 -17.66 -18.42 7.88
CA LYS A 47 -17.36 -18.03 9.25
C LYS A 47 -15.86 -18.08 9.49
N TRP A 48 -15.31 -16.98 10.00
CA TRP A 48 -13.88 -16.82 10.26
C TRP A 48 -13.64 -16.43 11.71
N ARG A 49 -12.63 -17.01 12.35
CA ARG A 49 -12.06 -16.51 13.60
C ARG A 49 -10.93 -15.55 13.26
N MET A 50 -11.05 -14.30 13.71
CA MET A 50 -10.02 -13.28 13.61
C MET A 50 -9.40 -13.08 14.98
N THR A 51 -8.09 -13.25 15.08
CA THR A 51 -7.31 -12.92 16.27
C THR A 51 -6.41 -11.74 15.95
N THR A 52 -6.66 -10.61 16.61
CA THR A 52 -5.94 -9.36 16.42
C THR A 52 -5.00 -9.12 17.59
N GLU A 53 -3.73 -8.91 17.27
CA GLU A 53 -2.65 -8.56 18.18
C GLU A 53 -2.20 -7.14 17.85
N MET A 54 -2.11 -6.27 18.86
CA MET A 54 -1.59 -4.90 18.71
C MET A 54 -0.60 -4.62 19.82
N ALA A 55 0.49 -3.92 19.52
CA ALA A 55 1.53 -3.62 20.51
C ALA A 55 1.01 -2.84 21.72
N SER A 56 -0.04 -2.04 21.54
CA SER A 56 -0.68 -1.25 22.59
C SER A 56 -1.63 -2.06 23.48
N MET A 57 -1.95 -3.32 23.13
CA MET A 57 -2.86 -4.17 23.89
C MET A 57 -2.14 -5.39 24.47
N PRO A 58 -2.27 -5.67 25.77
CA PRO A 58 -1.54 -6.76 26.42
C PRO A 58 -2.09 -8.15 26.09
N LYS A 59 -3.29 -8.24 25.50
CA LYS A 59 -3.93 -9.50 25.13
C LYS A 59 -4.49 -9.41 23.70
N PRO A 60 -4.37 -10.48 22.91
CA PRO A 60 -5.04 -10.57 21.61
C PRO A 60 -6.56 -10.48 21.79
N ILE A 61 -7.22 -9.85 20.83
CA ILE A 61 -8.68 -9.86 20.74
C ILE A 61 -9.07 -10.90 19.70
N THR A 62 -9.89 -11.87 20.10
CA THR A 62 -10.43 -12.88 19.19
C THR A 62 -11.92 -12.66 18.99
N MET A 63 -12.35 -12.63 17.74
CA MET A 63 -13.76 -12.54 17.35
C MET A 63 -14.07 -13.50 16.21
N GLU A 64 -15.32 -13.96 16.13
CA GLU A 64 -15.81 -14.74 15.01
C GLU A 64 -16.74 -13.88 14.17
N VAL A 65 -16.49 -13.82 12.87
CA VAL A 65 -17.25 -12.98 11.93
C VAL A 65 -17.66 -13.78 10.70
N CYS A 66 -18.86 -13.50 10.21
CA CYS A 66 -19.33 -14.00 8.93
C CYS A 66 -18.87 -13.05 7.82
N LEU A 67 -17.94 -13.53 7.00
CA LEU A 67 -17.50 -12.82 5.81
C LEU A 67 -18.36 -13.25 4.61
N PRO A 68 -19.18 -12.35 4.05
CA PRO A 68 -19.86 -12.62 2.80
C PRO A 68 -18.84 -12.67 1.65
N LYS A 69 -19.31 -12.99 0.44
CA LYS A 69 -18.51 -12.75 -0.75
C LYS A 69 -18.34 -11.25 -0.92
N THR A 70 -17.13 -10.77 -0.65
CA THR A 70 -16.79 -9.35 -0.74
C THR A 70 -15.40 -9.23 -1.35
N SER A 71 -15.35 -8.52 -2.47
CA SER A 71 -14.12 -8.14 -3.15
C SER A 71 -13.36 -7.08 -2.36
N PHE A 72 -12.05 -6.98 -2.58
CA PHE A 72 -11.26 -5.89 -2.01
C PHE A 72 -11.79 -4.50 -2.43
N LYS A 73 -12.34 -4.40 -3.65
CA LYS A 73 -12.96 -3.17 -4.15
C LYS A 73 -14.18 -2.75 -3.32
N GLU A 74 -15.01 -3.70 -2.90
CA GLU A 74 -16.17 -3.41 -2.04
C GLU A 74 -15.70 -2.98 -0.65
N MET A 75 -14.65 -3.59 -0.10
CA MET A 75 -14.04 -3.13 1.15
C MET A 75 -13.50 -1.71 1.03
N GLN A 76 -12.77 -1.41 -0.04
CA GLN A 76 -12.25 -0.07 -0.33
C GLN A 76 -13.39 0.96 -0.47
N THR A 77 -14.48 0.58 -1.14
CA THR A 77 -15.67 1.43 -1.28
C THR A 77 -16.30 1.70 0.09
N ALA A 78 -16.40 0.69 0.95
CA ALA A 78 -16.91 0.86 2.31
C ALA A 78 -16.01 1.79 3.15
N GLN A 79 -14.69 1.71 2.99
CA GLN A 79 -13.75 2.63 3.63
C GLN A 79 -13.94 4.08 3.16
N GLN A 80 -14.11 4.27 1.85
CA GLN A 80 -14.42 5.60 1.28
C GLN A 80 -15.72 6.16 1.83
N GLN A 81 -16.77 5.33 1.93
CA GLN A 81 -18.05 5.72 2.54
C GLN A 81 -17.91 6.05 4.03
N ALA A 82 -16.98 5.42 4.74
CA ALA A 82 -16.61 5.76 6.12
C ALA A 82 -15.73 7.03 6.24
N GLY A 83 -15.50 7.75 5.14
CA GLY A 83 -14.72 8.99 5.13
C GLY A 83 -13.21 8.79 5.08
N VAL A 84 -12.74 7.60 4.72
CA VAL A 84 -11.31 7.29 4.56
C VAL A 84 -10.96 7.25 3.08
N THR A 85 -10.16 8.21 2.62
CA THR A 85 -9.67 8.28 1.24
C THR A 85 -8.22 7.83 1.20
N CYS A 86 -7.93 6.74 0.51
CA CYS A 86 -6.57 6.24 0.34
C CYS A 86 -6.01 6.57 -1.04
N THR A 87 -4.80 7.09 -1.08
CA THR A 87 -3.96 7.32 -2.24
C THR A 87 -2.71 6.43 -2.17
N GLU A 88 -1.93 6.39 -3.25
CA GLU A 88 -0.67 5.62 -3.32
C GLU A 88 -0.85 4.14 -2.98
N GLN A 89 -2.04 3.61 -3.30
CA GLN A 89 -2.38 2.23 -3.00
C GLN A 89 -1.63 1.32 -3.95
N THR A 90 -0.67 0.59 -3.42
CA THR A 90 0.08 -0.42 -4.14
C THR A 90 -0.13 -1.77 -3.48
N MET A 91 -0.10 -2.83 -4.28
CA MET A 91 -0.08 -4.20 -3.81
C MET A 91 0.82 -4.99 -4.74
N THR A 92 1.86 -5.59 -4.19
CA THR A 92 2.87 -6.30 -4.97
C THR A 92 3.09 -7.68 -4.38
N ARG A 93 3.26 -8.68 -5.24
CA ARG A 93 3.61 -10.03 -4.81
C ARG A 93 5.09 -10.08 -4.46
N GLN A 94 5.43 -10.57 -3.28
CA GLN A 94 6.80 -10.80 -2.84
C GLN A 94 6.94 -12.25 -2.36
N GLY A 95 7.47 -13.12 -3.22
CA GLY A 95 7.53 -14.54 -2.94
C GLY A 95 6.11 -15.14 -2.84
N ALA A 96 5.78 -15.74 -1.70
CA ALA A 96 4.44 -16.25 -1.41
C ALA A 96 3.49 -15.20 -0.79
N ASP A 97 4.03 -14.05 -0.38
CA ASP A 97 3.28 -13.00 0.29
C ASP A 97 2.83 -11.91 -0.69
N TYR A 98 1.90 -11.09 -0.23
CA TYR A 98 1.60 -9.79 -0.83
C TYR A 98 2.00 -8.69 0.13
N VAL A 99 2.66 -7.65 -0.36
CA VAL A 99 2.91 -6.44 0.41
C VAL A 99 2.19 -5.26 -0.22
N GLY A 100 1.53 -4.48 0.62
CA GLY A 100 0.80 -3.29 0.23
C GLY A 100 1.32 -2.05 0.93
N HIS A 101 1.13 -0.93 0.26
CA HIS A 101 1.35 0.40 0.81
C HIS A 101 0.13 1.26 0.49
N ALA A 102 -0.29 2.11 1.42
CA ALA A 102 -1.34 3.08 1.21
C ALA A 102 -1.11 4.33 2.06
N VAL A 103 -1.42 5.49 1.50
CA VAL A 103 -1.51 6.76 2.26
C VAL A 103 -2.97 7.13 2.34
N CYS A 104 -3.58 6.93 3.51
CA CYS A 104 -4.97 7.21 3.78
C CYS A 104 -5.15 8.55 4.47
N THR A 105 -6.22 9.25 4.16
CA THR A 105 -6.61 10.52 4.75
C THR A 105 -8.03 10.41 5.27
N HIS A 106 -8.27 10.98 6.44
CA HIS A 106 -9.59 11.11 7.06
C HIS A 106 -9.68 12.45 7.79
N SER A 107 -10.83 12.77 8.38
CA SER A 107 -11.04 14.04 9.10
C SER A 107 -10.04 14.33 10.23
N GLY A 108 -9.38 13.29 10.77
CA GLY A 108 -8.42 13.40 11.86
C GLY A 108 -6.94 13.46 11.41
N GLY A 109 -6.66 13.38 10.12
CA GLY A 109 -5.30 13.46 9.59
C GLY A 109 -4.97 12.43 8.52
N LYS A 110 -3.67 12.22 8.35
CA LYS A 110 -3.06 11.28 7.41
C LYS A 110 -2.58 10.03 8.15
N MET A 111 -2.75 8.89 7.51
CA MET A 111 -2.35 7.58 7.99
C MET A 111 -1.58 6.88 6.86
N THR A 112 -0.30 6.59 7.07
CA THR A 112 0.46 5.76 6.14
C THR A 112 0.43 4.32 6.64
N VAL A 113 0.04 3.38 5.78
CA VAL A 113 -0.13 1.97 6.12
C VAL A 113 0.73 1.12 5.20
N ASP A 114 1.67 0.40 5.78
CA ASP A 114 2.38 -0.71 5.14
C ASP A 114 1.76 -2.01 5.63
N SER A 115 1.46 -2.93 4.72
CA SER A 115 0.81 -4.21 5.04
C SER A 115 1.50 -5.38 4.37
N ARG A 116 1.50 -6.54 5.02
CA ARG A 116 1.90 -7.84 4.49
C ARG A 116 0.76 -8.82 4.68
N PHE A 117 0.41 -9.53 3.63
CA PHE A 117 -0.59 -10.58 3.62
C PHE A 117 0.11 -11.90 3.27
N SER A 118 -0.08 -12.91 4.11
CA SER A 118 0.59 -14.21 4.02
C SER A 118 -0.39 -15.35 4.26
N GLY A 119 -0.17 -16.50 3.63
CA GLY A 119 -0.96 -17.70 3.83
C GLY A 119 -2.03 -17.93 2.75
N ASP A 120 -3.06 -18.68 3.10
CA ASP A 120 -4.11 -19.13 2.19
C ASP A 120 -5.45 -18.49 2.56
N PHE A 121 -5.97 -17.65 1.66
CA PHE A 121 -7.23 -16.92 1.83
C PHE A 121 -8.47 -17.83 1.83
N SER A 122 -8.32 -19.14 1.61
CA SER A 122 -9.40 -20.12 1.70
C SER A 122 -9.45 -20.86 3.04
N THR A 123 -8.37 -20.84 3.84
CA THR A 123 -8.25 -21.63 5.07
C THR A 123 -7.69 -20.84 6.25
N ARG A 124 -6.51 -20.24 6.09
CA ARG A 124 -5.83 -19.46 7.13
C ARG A 124 -4.86 -18.46 6.51
N TYR A 125 -5.03 -17.20 6.84
CA TYR A 125 -4.12 -16.13 6.41
C TYR A 125 -3.74 -15.23 7.58
N THR A 126 -2.68 -14.46 7.38
CA THR A 126 -2.18 -13.46 8.33
C THR A 126 -2.02 -12.13 7.63
N THR A 127 -2.46 -11.07 8.27
CA THR A 127 -2.22 -9.68 7.85
C THR A 127 -1.40 -8.99 8.92
N GLU A 128 -0.20 -8.54 8.58
CA GLU A 128 0.63 -7.70 9.43
C GLU A 128 0.65 -6.30 8.85
N SER A 129 0.39 -5.28 9.67
CA SER A 129 0.36 -3.90 9.23
C SER A 129 1.12 -3.00 10.18
N LYS A 130 1.88 -2.06 9.62
CA LYS A 130 2.48 -0.93 10.32
C LYS A 130 1.77 0.33 9.85
N THR A 131 1.23 1.09 10.80
CA THR A 131 0.50 2.34 10.56
C THR A 131 1.22 3.49 11.23
N VAL A 132 1.44 4.57 10.48
CA VAL A 132 2.00 5.84 10.96
C VAL A 132 0.96 6.93 10.84
N MET A 133 0.67 7.66 11.92
CA MET A 133 -0.37 8.71 11.95
C MET A 133 0.21 10.12 12.06
N ASP A 134 -0.40 11.08 11.36
CA ASP A 134 0.03 12.47 11.24
C ASP A 134 -1.17 13.44 11.06
N PRO A 135 -1.52 14.26 12.08
CA PRO A 135 -0.95 14.28 13.42
C PRO A 135 -1.38 13.06 14.25
N ALA A 136 -0.47 12.54 15.07
CA ALA A 136 -0.81 11.49 16.02
C ALA A 136 -1.54 12.10 17.24
N PRO A 137 -2.65 11.51 17.74
CA PRO A 137 -3.35 12.05 18.92
C PRO A 137 -2.49 12.02 20.19
N THR A 138 -1.55 11.07 20.28
CA THR A 138 -0.49 11.04 21.30
C THR A 138 0.83 10.57 20.69
N PRO A 139 1.99 10.88 21.29
CA PRO A 139 3.28 10.38 20.80
C PRO A 139 3.35 8.85 20.72
N ALA A 140 2.71 8.14 21.65
CA ALA A 140 2.66 6.68 21.68
C ALA A 140 1.83 6.08 20.54
N MET A 141 0.94 6.86 19.93
CA MET A 141 0.12 6.45 18.80
C MET A 141 0.70 6.88 17.45
N ARG A 142 1.91 7.46 17.41
CA ARG A 142 2.55 7.86 16.15
C ARG A 142 2.75 6.67 15.22
N GLU A 143 3.14 5.53 15.78
CA GLU A 143 3.35 4.29 15.06
C GLU A 143 2.62 3.16 15.78
N MET A 144 1.88 2.36 15.02
CA MET A 144 1.15 1.21 15.53
C MET A 144 1.44 0.00 14.64
N THR A 145 1.74 -1.13 15.27
CA THR A 145 1.81 -2.42 14.58
C THR A 145 0.64 -3.28 14.99
N MET A 146 0.06 -3.94 14.01
CA MET A 146 -1.07 -4.85 14.18
C MET A 146 -0.81 -6.13 13.40
N LYS A 147 -1.16 -7.26 13.99
CA LYS A 147 -1.18 -8.56 13.34
C LYS A 147 -2.57 -9.17 13.49
N ILE A 148 -3.15 -9.59 12.39
CA ILE A 148 -4.44 -10.28 12.35
C ILE A 148 -4.19 -11.68 11.81
N THR A 149 -4.50 -12.70 12.60
CA THR A 149 -4.58 -14.09 12.14
C THR A 149 -6.03 -14.43 11.89
N ALA A 150 -6.35 -14.86 10.68
CA ALA A 150 -7.70 -15.26 10.29
C ALA A 150 -7.74 -16.77 10.00
N GLU A 151 -8.69 -17.49 10.60
CA GLU A 151 -8.87 -18.94 10.46
C GLU A 151 -10.32 -19.25 10.08
N ARG A 152 -10.52 -19.97 8.97
CA ARG A 152 -11.87 -20.33 8.49
C ARG A 152 -12.43 -21.46 9.33
N LEU A 153 -13.59 -21.23 9.92
CA LEU A 153 -14.32 -22.19 10.77
C LEU A 153 -15.34 -23.01 9.98
N GLY A 154 -15.77 -22.53 8.81
CA GLY A 154 -16.78 -23.19 8.01
C GLY A 154 -17.63 -22.19 7.24
N ASP A 155 -18.83 -22.60 6.88
CA ASP A 155 -19.84 -21.71 6.33
C ASP A 155 -20.52 -20.91 7.45
N CYS A 156 -21.18 -19.83 7.07
CA CYS A 156 -22.19 -19.17 7.88
C CYS A 156 -23.52 -19.89 7.61
#